data_AF-A0A958HD75-F1
#
_entry.id   AF-A0A958HD75-F1
#
_cell.length_a   1.000
_cell.length_b   1.000
_cell.length_c   1.000
_cell.angle_alpha   90.00
_cell.angle_beta   90.00
_cell.angle_gamma   90.00
#
_symmetry.space_group_name_H-M   'P 1'
#
loop_
_entity.id
_entity.type
_entity.pdbx_description
1 polymer ?
#
loop_
_entity_poly.entity_id
_entity_poly.type
_entity_poly.pdbx_seq_one_letter_code
_entity_poly.pdbx_strand_id
1 'polypeptide(L)'
;METYRIFQDYTVYFLTFSIIQWLPVFISEEPCRIVCNSLNFCHREKHLRINAFVIMPTHLHLIVFDAGFGTIRLQHTLTALRKFTGQQLSRYCDQHLPSAFGQTMRSRGRADRERQFWQQSKHPEAIHSQSFWRSKFDYLHDNPRRKGLVTDPTHWRFSSAAYWLIDGSGQSEVTLTAIEW
;
A
#
# COMPACT_ATOMS: atom_id res chain seq x y z
N MET A 1 -21.67 1.74 1.47
CA MET A 1 -20.42 1.00 1.24
C MET A 1 -19.85 1.54 -0.06
N GLU A 2 -18.86 2.42 -0.01
CA GLU A 2 -18.33 3.03 -1.24
C GLU A 2 -17.40 2.05 -1.95
N THR A 3 -17.90 1.53 -3.07
CA THR A 3 -17.19 0.68 -4.02
C THR A 3 -16.22 1.55 -4.82
N TYR A 4 -15.01 1.03 -5.10
CA TYR A 4 -14.02 1.62 -6.02
C TYR A 4 -14.73 2.23 -7.25
N ARG A 5 -14.71 3.56 -7.38
CA ARG A 5 -14.91 4.22 -8.69
C ARG A 5 -13.53 4.57 -9.21
N ILE A 6 -12.97 3.64 -9.98
CA ILE A 6 -11.86 3.96 -10.88
C ILE A 6 -12.51 4.66 -12.06
N PHE A 7 -12.16 5.91 -12.26
CA PHE A 7 -12.71 6.75 -13.31
C PHE A 7 -11.98 6.41 -14.63
N GLN A 8 -12.71 6.18 -15.71
CA GLN A 8 -12.08 5.70 -16.96
C GLN A 8 -11.10 6.71 -17.58
N ASP A 9 -11.23 8.00 -17.26
CA ASP A 9 -10.37 9.07 -17.78
C ASP A 9 -9.01 9.16 -17.09
N TYR A 10 -8.78 8.36 -16.04
CA TYR A 10 -7.54 8.40 -15.26
C TYR A 10 -6.93 7.01 -15.10
N THR A 11 -5.61 6.98 -15.16
CA THR A 11 -4.84 5.73 -15.27
C THR A 11 -3.87 5.54 -14.12
N VAL A 12 -3.60 6.60 -13.35
CA VAL A 12 -2.73 6.64 -12.16
C VAL A 12 -3.55 6.99 -10.93
N TYR A 13 -3.33 6.26 -9.83
CA TYR A 13 -4.11 6.40 -8.61
C TYR A 13 -3.24 6.45 -7.37
N PHE A 14 -3.57 7.39 -6.48
CA PHE A 14 -3.12 7.38 -5.09
C PHE A 14 -4.10 6.53 -4.25
N LEU A 15 -3.57 5.58 -3.48
CA LEU A 15 -4.36 4.64 -2.68
C LEU A 15 -3.89 4.63 -1.23
N THR A 16 -4.82 4.39 -0.32
CA THR A 16 -4.53 4.10 1.08
C THR A 16 -5.12 2.74 1.46
N PHE A 17 -4.30 1.81 1.95
CA PHE A 17 -4.80 0.59 2.59
C PHE A 17 -4.58 0.69 4.10
N SER A 18 -5.67 0.82 4.85
CA SER A 18 -5.64 0.88 6.32
C SER A 18 -6.00 -0.45 6.96
N ILE A 19 -5.32 -0.80 8.05
CA ILE A 19 -5.65 -1.96 8.87
C ILE A 19 -6.92 -1.65 9.67
N ILE A 20 -7.77 -2.65 9.91
CA ILE A 20 -8.95 -2.48 10.75
C ILE A 20 -8.57 -1.92 12.12
N GLN A 21 -9.40 -1.00 12.65
CA GLN A 21 -9.16 -0.32 13.94
C GLN A 21 -7.77 0.35 14.05
N TRP A 22 -7.09 0.58 12.93
CA TRP A 22 -5.74 1.13 12.89
C TRP A 22 -4.75 0.33 13.75
N LEU A 23 -4.92 -0.99 13.84
CA LEU A 23 -4.00 -1.84 14.57
C LEU A 23 -2.57 -1.72 14.01
N PRO A 24 -1.55 -1.52 14.86
CA PRO A 24 -0.17 -1.35 14.42
C PRO A 24 0.47 -2.72 14.14
N VAL A 25 0.29 -3.24 12.93
CA VAL A 25 0.85 -4.54 12.51
C VAL A 25 2.22 -4.38 11.84
N PHE A 26 2.47 -3.26 11.17
CA PHE A 26 3.72 -3.00 10.46
C PHE A 26 4.79 -2.41 11.38
N ILE A 27 5.06 -3.10 12.49
CA ILE A 27 6.03 -2.72 13.53
C ILE A 27 7.28 -3.61 13.54
N SER A 28 7.33 -4.59 12.66
CA SER A 28 8.45 -5.52 12.45
C SER A 28 8.65 -5.74 10.95
N GLU A 29 9.81 -6.30 10.57
CA GLU A 29 10.16 -6.49 9.16
C GLU A 29 9.25 -7.48 8.43
N GLU A 30 8.93 -8.61 9.04
CA GLU A 30 8.18 -9.70 8.42
C GLU A 30 6.82 -9.29 7.79
N PRO A 31 5.92 -8.58 8.50
CA PRO A 31 4.66 -8.12 7.90
C PRO A 31 4.89 -7.09 6.77
N CYS A 32 5.93 -6.26 6.86
CA CYS A 32 6.31 -5.36 5.77
C CYS A 32 6.80 -6.13 4.55
N ARG A 33 7.61 -7.20 4.74
CA ARG A 33 8.08 -8.08 3.67
C ARG A 33 6.94 -8.78 2.95
N ILE A 34 5.90 -9.23 3.66
CA ILE A 34 4.70 -9.81 3.04
C ILE A 34 4.11 -8.85 2.00
N VAL A 35 4.01 -7.56 2.34
CA VAL A 35 3.52 -6.52 1.42
C VAL A 35 4.49 -6.28 0.27
N CYS A 36 5.78 -6.02 0.55
CA CYS A 36 6.78 -5.75 -0.48
C CYS A 36 6.89 -6.90 -1.51
N ASN A 37 6.97 -8.15 -1.02
CA ASN A 37 7.04 -9.32 -1.89
C ASN A 37 5.77 -9.48 -2.75
N SER A 38 4.60 -9.17 -2.18
CA SER A 38 3.33 -9.20 -2.94
C SER A 38 3.25 -8.10 -3.99
N LEU A 39 3.78 -6.90 -3.71
CA LEU A 39 3.89 -5.81 -4.68
C LEU A 39 4.84 -6.19 -5.83
N ASN A 40 6.02 -6.74 -5.51
CA ASN A 40 6.99 -7.21 -6.50
C ASN A 40 6.44 -8.33 -7.38
N PHE A 41 5.70 -9.27 -6.78
CA PHE A 41 4.99 -10.31 -7.53
C PHE A 41 3.95 -9.70 -8.48
N CYS A 42 3.12 -8.76 -8.01
CA CYS A 42 2.14 -8.11 -8.87
C CYS A 42 2.79 -7.26 -9.97
N HIS A 43 3.97 -6.70 -9.72
CA HIS A 43 4.72 -5.95 -10.72
C HIS A 43 5.21 -6.83 -11.86
N ARG A 44 5.76 -8.00 -11.53
CA ARG A 44 6.25 -8.97 -12.51
C ARG A 44 5.12 -9.70 -13.25
N GLU A 45 4.09 -10.15 -12.52
CA GLU A 45 3.11 -11.13 -13.03
C GLU A 45 1.73 -10.52 -13.33
N LYS A 46 1.41 -9.34 -12.81
CA LYS A 46 0.03 -8.79 -12.85
C LYS A 46 -0.04 -7.37 -13.41
N HIS A 47 1.00 -6.94 -14.12
CA HIS A 47 1.08 -5.62 -14.77
C HIS A 47 0.91 -4.43 -13.80
N LEU A 48 1.08 -4.62 -12.49
CA LEU A 48 1.02 -3.52 -11.54
C LEU A 48 2.29 -2.68 -11.63
N ARG A 49 2.16 -1.38 -11.83
CA ARG A 49 3.27 -0.44 -11.71
C ARG A 49 3.13 0.35 -10.43
N ILE A 50 4.22 0.44 -9.68
CA ILE A 50 4.31 1.16 -8.42
C ILE A 50 5.24 2.35 -8.67
N ASN A 51 4.71 3.56 -8.59
CA ASN A 51 5.53 4.76 -8.68
C ASN A 51 6.11 5.13 -7.32
N ALA A 52 5.28 5.16 -6.28
CA ALA A 52 5.75 5.44 -4.92
C ALA A 52 4.97 4.64 -3.89
N PHE A 53 5.60 4.35 -2.75
CA PHE A 53 4.94 3.70 -1.62
C PHE A 53 5.55 4.10 -0.27
N VAL A 54 4.75 3.94 0.78
CA VAL A 54 5.21 3.93 2.17
C VAL A 54 4.35 2.97 2.97
N ILE A 55 4.98 2.12 3.78
CA ILE A 55 4.31 1.30 4.77
C ILE A 55 4.48 1.99 6.12
N MET A 56 3.38 2.48 6.67
CA MET A 56 3.27 3.05 8.01
C MET A 56 2.82 1.96 8.99
N PRO A 57 2.99 2.13 10.32
CA PRO A 57 2.63 1.09 11.29
C PRO A 57 1.20 0.52 11.15
N THR A 58 0.24 1.35 10.71
CA THR A 58 -1.19 1.03 10.69
C THR A 58 -1.84 1.00 9.30
N HIS A 59 -1.10 1.42 8.27
CA HIS A 59 -1.60 1.59 6.91
C HIS A 59 -0.45 1.71 5.90
N LEU A 60 -0.75 1.73 4.62
CA LEU A 60 0.23 2.06 3.58
C LEU A 60 -0.40 2.99 2.55
N HIS A 61 0.43 3.85 1.96
CA HIS A 61 0.09 4.66 0.80
C HIS A 61 0.81 4.16 -0.45
N LEU A 62 0.15 4.26 -1.58
CA LEU A 62 0.65 3.80 -2.89
C LEU A 62 0.29 4.81 -3.97
N ILE A 63 1.21 5.11 -4.88
CA ILE A 63 0.91 5.67 -6.20
C ILE A 63 1.13 4.55 -7.21
N VAL A 64 0.06 4.11 -7.86
CA VAL A 64 0.07 2.93 -8.73
C VAL A 64 -0.72 3.14 -10.01
N PHE A 65 -0.37 2.36 -11.02
CA PHE A 65 -1.06 2.31 -12.30
C PHE A 65 -0.91 0.92 -12.91
N ASP A 66 -1.68 0.64 -13.95
CA ASP A 66 -1.50 -0.56 -14.76
C ASP A 66 -0.48 -0.30 -15.88
N ALA A 67 0.35 -1.28 -16.22
CA ALA A 67 1.41 -1.12 -17.22
C ALA A 67 0.90 -0.74 -18.62
N GLY A 68 -0.34 -1.11 -18.96
CA GLY A 68 -1.03 -0.68 -20.19
C GLY A 68 -2.14 0.33 -19.90
N PHE A 69 -2.08 1.01 -18.74
CA PHE A 69 -3.06 2.00 -18.29
C PHE A 69 -4.51 1.49 -18.21
N GLY A 70 -4.70 0.17 -18.12
CA GLY A 70 -5.99 -0.48 -18.04
C GLY A 70 -6.62 -0.43 -16.64
N THR A 71 -7.63 0.41 -16.47
CA THR A 71 -8.36 0.66 -15.21
C THR A 71 -9.03 -0.59 -14.62
N ILE A 72 -9.66 -1.42 -15.45
CA ILE A 72 -10.33 -2.67 -15.02
C ILE A 72 -9.30 -3.68 -14.50
N ARG A 73 -8.19 -3.87 -15.22
CA ARG A 73 -7.11 -4.77 -14.80
C ARG A 73 -6.46 -4.29 -13.51
N LEU A 74 -6.22 -2.99 -13.38
CA LEU A 74 -5.75 -2.38 -12.13
C LEU A 74 -6.67 -2.73 -10.95
N GLN A 75 -7.98 -2.57 -11.12
CA GLN A 75 -8.97 -2.90 -10.08
C GLN A 75 -8.88 -4.35 -9.63
N HIS A 76 -8.79 -5.28 -10.58
CA HIS A 76 -8.70 -6.71 -10.32
C HIS A 76 -7.38 -7.05 -9.60
N THR A 77 -6.26 -6.51 -10.07
CA THR A 77 -4.94 -6.71 -9.46
C THR A 77 -4.90 -6.19 -8.02
N LEU A 78 -5.40 -4.97 -7.76
CA LEU A 78 -5.44 -4.41 -6.40
C LEU A 78 -6.38 -5.19 -5.47
N THR A 79 -7.50 -5.68 -5.99
CA THR A 79 -8.42 -6.52 -5.22
C THR A 79 -7.77 -7.85 -4.83
N ALA A 80 -7.07 -8.49 -5.77
CA ALA A 80 -6.33 -9.72 -5.52
C ALA A 80 -5.18 -9.52 -4.53
N LEU A 81 -4.40 -8.44 -4.70
CA LEU A 81 -3.30 -8.05 -3.80
C LEU A 81 -3.80 -7.91 -2.37
N ARG A 82 -4.89 -7.16 -2.15
CA ARG A 82 -5.49 -6.97 -0.82
C ARG A 82 -6.00 -8.26 -0.22
N LYS A 83 -6.63 -9.13 -1.02
CA LYS A 83 -7.11 -10.44 -0.57
C LYS A 83 -5.94 -11.30 -0.09
N PHE A 84 -4.90 -11.43 -0.90
CA PHE A 84 -3.74 -12.25 -0.60
C PHE A 84 -2.98 -11.74 0.63
N THR A 85 -2.60 -10.45 0.63
CA THR A 85 -1.89 -9.84 1.76
C THR A 85 -2.71 -9.86 3.04
N GLY A 86 -4.02 -9.59 2.97
CA GLY A 86 -4.89 -9.64 4.14
C GLY A 86 -4.95 -11.03 4.76
N GLN A 87 -4.92 -12.10 3.96
CA GLN A 87 -4.88 -13.47 4.45
C GLN A 87 -3.54 -13.80 5.13
N GLN A 88 -2.42 -13.47 4.49
CA GLN A 88 -1.08 -13.71 5.03
C GLN A 88 -0.86 -12.92 6.33
N LEU A 89 -1.23 -11.64 6.35
CA LEU A 89 -1.09 -10.78 7.52
C LEU A 89 -2.02 -11.19 8.67
N SER A 90 -3.22 -11.71 8.37
CA SER A 90 -4.10 -12.27 9.42
C SER A 90 -3.50 -13.51 10.08
N ARG A 91 -2.80 -14.36 9.30
CA ARG A 91 -2.08 -15.53 9.84
C ARG A 91 -0.89 -15.11 10.69
N TYR A 92 -0.11 -14.14 10.20
CA TYR A 92 0.99 -13.55 10.96
C TYR A 92 0.51 -13.02 12.32
N CYS A 93 -0.59 -12.28 12.35
CA CYS A 93 -1.13 -11.72 13.60
C CYS A 93 -1.57 -12.81 14.60
N ASP A 94 -2.16 -13.90 14.13
CA ASP A 94 -2.55 -15.03 14.99
C ASP A 94 -1.33 -15.74 15.61
N GLN A 95 -0.21 -15.79 14.88
CA GLN A 95 0.98 -16.54 15.28
C GLN A 95 1.95 -15.73 16.13
N HIS A 96 2.04 -14.42 15.89
CA HIS A 96 3.13 -13.59 16.39
C HIS A 96 2.68 -12.37 17.22
N LEU A 97 1.41 -11.98 17.16
CA LEU A 97 0.90 -10.81 17.89
C LEU A 97 -0.04 -11.23 19.03
N PRO A 98 -0.29 -10.35 20.02
CA PRO A 98 -1.26 -10.62 21.08
C PRO A 98 -2.61 -11.05 20.51
N SER A 99 -3.27 -12.02 21.16
CA SER A 99 -4.53 -12.63 20.71
C SER A 99 -5.63 -11.61 20.38
N ALA A 100 -5.63 -10.46 21.04
CA ALA A 100 -6.51 -9.33 20.76
C ALA A 100 -6.49 -8.88 19.29
N PHE A 101 -5.37 -8.96 18.57
CA PHE A 101 -5.29 -8.62 17.15
C PHE A 101 -6.13 -9.59 16.31
N GLY A 102 -5.91 -10.89 16.48
CA GLY A 102 -6.67 -11.94 15.79
C GLY A 102 -8.16 -11.91 16.14
N GLN A 103 -8.51 -11.69 17.41
CA GLN A 103 -9.90 -11.52 17.86
C GLN A 103 -10.56 -10.31 17.22
N THR A 104 -9.87 -9.17 17.15
CA THR A 104 -10.37 -7.96 16.51
C THR A 104 -10.67 -8.20 15.03
N MET A 105 -9.81 -8.95 14.32
CA MET A 105 -10.01 -9.32 12.91
C MET A 105 -11.20 -10.26 12.69
N ARG A 106 -11.41 -11.22 13.60
CA ARG A 106 -12.54 -12.17 13.55
C ARG A 106 -13.87 -11.49 13.89
N SER A 107 -13.89 -10.59 14.87
CA SER A 107 -15.10 -9.84 15.24
C SER A 107 -15.65 -8.96 14.11
N ARG A 108 -14.80 -8.63 13.13
CA ARG A 108 -15.14 -7.89 11.91
C ARG A 108 -15.31 -8.77 10.68
N GLY A 109 -15.22 -10.10 10.84
CA GLY A 109 -15.57 -11.06 9.82
C GLY A 109 -17.04 -10.94 9.42
N ARG A 110 -17.36 -11.38 8.21
CA ARG A 110 -18.73 -11.50 7.68
C ARG A 110 -19.02 -12.97 7.39
N ALA A 111 -20.27 -13.30 7.08
CA ALA A 111 -20.68 -14.67 6.75
C ALA A 111 -19.82 -15.32 5.65
N ASP A 112 -19.30 -14.53 4.70
CA ASP A 112 -18.43 -15.00 3.61
C ASP A 112 -16.92 -14.95 3.93
N ARG A 113 -16.54 -14.38 5.07
CA ARG A 113 -15.14 -14.13 5.46
C ARG A 113 -14.98 -14.18 6.98
N GLU A 114 -14.38 -15.24 7.47
CA GLU A 114 -14.11 -15.42 8.91
C GLU A 114 -13.24 -14.29 9.52
N ARG A 115 -12.52 -13.51 8.70
CA ARG A 115 -11.59 -12.47 9.15
C ARG A 115 -11.56 -11.27 8.22
N GLN A 116 -11.34 -10.09 8.78
CA GLN A 116 -11.08 -8.87 8.02
C GLN A 116 -9.80 -8.17 8.52
N PHE A 117 -8.75 -8.16 7.69
CA PHE A 117 -7.49 -7.44 8.00
C PHE A 117 -7.53 -5.98 7.54
N TRP A 118 -7.86 -5.75 6.27
CA TRP A 118 -7.93 -4.42 5.68
C TRP A 118 -9.32 -3.79 5.91
N GLN A 119 -9.37 -2.47 6.14
CA GLN A 119 -10.62 -1.71 6.14
C GLN A 119 -11.32 -1.78 4.77
N GLN A 120 -12.65 -1.66 4.76
CA GLN A 120 -13.43 -1.77 3.53
C GLN A 120 -13.34 -0.54 2.64
N SER A 121 -13.19 0.65 3.25
CA SER A 121 -13.07 1.90 2.53
C SER A 121 -11.88 1.84 1.57
N LYS A 122 -12.18 2.19 0.34
CA LYS A 122 -11.25 2.27 -0.78
C LYS A 122 -11.53 3.63 -1.38
N HIS A 123 -10.76 4.64 -1.00
CA HIS A 123 -10.82 5.96 -1.62
C HIS A 123 -9.61 6.08 -2.55
N PRO A 124 -9.67 5.48 -3.75
CA PRO A 124 -8.68 5.79 -4.77
C PRO A 124 -8.84 7.26 -5.17
N GLU A 125 -7.74 7.99 -5.16
CA GLU A 125 -7.70 9.36 -5.68
C GLU A 125 -7.05 9.30 -7.05
N ALA A 126 -7.82 9.64 -8.08
CA ALA A 126 -7.32 9.72 -9.45
C ALA A 126 -6.30 10.87 -9.57
N ILE A 127 -5.10 10.54 -10.05
CA ILE A 127 -4.06 11.54 -10.31
C ILE A 127 -4.26 12.11 -11.71
N HIS A 128 -4.56 13.40 -11.79
CA HIS A 128 -5.02 14.09 -13.00
C HIS A 128 -4.05 15.15 -13.53
N SER A 129 -2.99 15.46 -12.79
CA SER A 129 -1.96 16.42 -13.19
C SER A 129 -0.64 16.15 -12.48
N GLN A 130 0.45 16.66 -13.06
CA GLN A 130 1.78 16.57 -12.47
C GLN A 130 1.86 17.28 -11.11
N SER A 131 1.17 18.43 -10.95
CA SER A 131 1.15 19.16 -9.68
C SER A 131 0.41 18.38 -8.59
N PHE A 132 -0.71 17.74 -8.92
CA PHE A 132 -1.43 16.90 -7.98
C PHE A 132 -0.66 15.63 -7.62
N TRP A 133 0.03 15.02 -8.60
CA TRP A 133 0.96 13.92 -8.37
C TRP A 133 2.06 14.31 -7.38
N ARG A 134 2.74 15.44 -7.62
CA ARG A 134 3.83 15.92 -6.76
C ARG A 134 3.36 16.11 -5.32
N SER A 135 2.18 16.72 -5.12
CA SER A 135 1.57 16.86 -3.79
C SER A 135 1.38 15.52 -3.06
N LYS A 136 0.89 14.50 -3.76
CA LYS A 136 0.70 13.15 -3.19
C LYS A 136 2.03 12.42 -2.97
N PHE A 137 2.97 12.57 -3.88
CA PHE A 137 4.31 11.99 -3.80
C PHE A 137 5.06 12.53 -2.58
N ASP A 138 5.12 13.85 -2.43
CA ASP A 138 5.76 14.52 -1.31
C ASP A 138 5.06 14.17 0.01
N TYR A 139 3.73 14.21 0.05
CA TYR A 139 2.96 13.81 1.25
C TYR A 139 3.25 12.36 1.69
N LEU A 140 3.32 11.45 0.72
CA LEU A 140 3.57 10.03 0.96
C LEU A 140 4.96 9.80 1.55
N HIS A 141 6.00 10.39 0.97
CA HIS A 141 7.38 10.25 1.47
C HIS A 141 7.58 10.97 2.79
N ASP A 142 6.96 12.12 2.99
CA ASP A 142 7.10 12.91 4.23
C ASP A 142 6.34 12.30 5.42
N ASN A 143 5.46 11.32 5.20
CA ASN A 143 4.57 10.78 6.23
C ASN A 143 5.29 10.23 7.47
N PRO A 144 6.36 9.41 7.34
CA PRO A 144 7.15 8.94 8.48
C PRO A 144 7.73 10.09 9.31
N ARG A 145 8.24 11.14 8.67
CA ARG A 145 8.79 12.32 9.35
C ARG A 145 7.70 13.10 10.08
N ARG A 146 6.59 13.40 9.42
CA ARG A 146 5.43 14.09 10.01
C ARG A 146 4.85 13.37 11.23
N LYS A 147 5.02 12.05 11.29
CA LYS A 147 4.59 11.20 12.41
C LYS A 147 5.67 11.01 13.48
N GLY A 148 6.85 11.62 13.32
CA GLY A 148 7.95 11.55 14.28
C GLY A 148 8.66 10.19 14.33
N LEU A 149 8.50 9.35 13.29
CA LEU A 149 9.15 8.04 13.22
C LEU A 149 10.62 8.15 12.80
N VAL A 150 10.94 9.18 12.02
CA VAL A 150 12.29 9.51 11.53
C VAL A 150 12.43 11.01 11.41
N THR A 151 13.65 11.52 11.42
CA THR A 151 13.95 12.94 11.14
C THR A 151 14.09 13.22 9.65
N ASP A 152 14.49 12.21 8.87
CA ASP A 152 14.65 12.26 7.41
C ASP A 152 13.76 11.18 6.75
N PRO A 153 12.88 11.55 5.79
CA PRO A 153 12.07 10.60 5.03
C PRO A 153 12.82 9.41 4.44
N THR A 154 14.06 9.63 3.98
CA THR A 154 14.89 8.62 3.33
C THR A 154 15.35 7.52 4.28
N HIS A 155 15.33 7.76 5.59
CA HIS A 155 15.67 6.75 6.61
C HIS A 155 14.56 5.71 6.83
N TRP A 156 13.34 5.95 6.32
CA TRP A 156 12.26 4.98 6.47
C TRP A 156 12.37 3.85 5.44
N ARG A 157 13.00 2.74 5.83
CA ARG A 157 13.31 1.58 4.97
C ARG A 157 12.11 1.08 4.14
N PHE A 158 10.92 1.00 4.72
CA PHE A 158 9.72 0.54 4.01
C PHE A 158 8.99 1.68 3.30
N SER A 159 9.76 2.48 2.56
CA SER A 159 9.30 3.54 1.68
C SER A 159 10.13 3.55 0.39
N SER A 160 9.57 4.12 -0.67
CA SER A 160 10.35 4.47 -1.85
C SER A 160 11.12 5.79 -1.73
N ALA A 161 11.08 6.48 -0.57
CA ALA A 161 11.74 7.78 -0.38
C ALA A 161 13.24 7.73 -0.70
N ALA A 162 13.97 6.73 -0.18
CA ALA A 162 15.39 6.57 -0.44
C ALA A 162 15.69 6.48 -1.94
N TYR A 163 14.97 5.63 -2.68
CA TYR A 163 15.15 5.46 -4.12
C TYR A 163 14.96 6.75 -4.92
N TRP A 164 13.97 7.56 -4.56
CA TRP A 164 13.63 8.76 -5.32
C TRP A 164 14.39 10.01 -4.92
N LEU A 165 14.80 10.12 -3.65
CA LEU A 165 15.35 11.34 -3.08
C LEU A 165 16.86 11.27 -2.83
N ILE A 166 17.46 10.09 -2.89
CA ILE A 166 18.92 9.92 -2.82
C ILE A 166 19.47 9.70 -4.24
N ASP A 167 20.35 10.58 -4.67
CA ASP A 167 20.95 10.53 -6.01
C ASP A 167 21.77 9.24 -6.22
N GLY A 168 21.25 8.37 -7.10
CA GLY A 168 21.97 7.24 -7.70
C GLY A 168 22.31 6.06 -6.78
N SER A 169 22.05 6.14 -5.47
CA SER A 169 22.39 5.10 -4.49
C SER A 169 21.22 4.63 -3.62
N GLY A 170 20.06 5.28 -3.73
CA GLY A 170 18.85 4.90 -3.01
C GLY A 170 18.34 3.51 -3.40
N GLN A 171 18.15 2.64 -2.42
CA GLN A 171 17.55 1.33 -2.63
C GLN A 171 16.06 1.33 -2.28
N SER A 172 15.31 0.46 -2.94
CA SER A 172 13.90 0.22 -2.64
C SER A 172 13.63 -1.27 -2.55
N GLU A 173 12.85 -1.60 -1.53
CA GLU A 173 12.34 -2.94 -1.27
C GLU A 173 11.29 -3.41 -2.29
N VAL A 174 10.74 -2.48 -3.06
CA VAL A 174 9.76 -2.72 -4.12
C VAL A 174 10.33 -2.24 -5.45
N THR A 175 10.11 -2.98 -6.53
CA THR A 175 10.42 -2.54 -7.89
C THR A 175 9.55 -1.36 -8.26
N LEU A 176 10.19 -0.22 -8.55
CA LEU A 176 9.50 1.04 -8.85
C LEU A 176 9.45 1.29 -10.36
N THR A 177 8.51 2.13 -10.78
CA THR A 177 8.32 2.53 -12.16
C THR A 177 8.04 4.03 -12.19
N ALA A 178 8.88 4.77 -12.91
CA ALA A 178 8.70 6.19 -13.12
C ALA A 178 7.38 6.48 -13.84
N ILE A 179 6.85 7.67 -13.60
CA ILE A 179 5.77 8.25 -14.40
C ILE A 179 6.41 9.42 -15.13
N GLU A 180 6.34 9.38 -16.46
CA GLU A 180 6.72 10.51 -17.30
C GLU A 180 5.50 11.42 -17.44
N TRP A 181 5.72 12.73 -17.31
CA TRP A 181 4.70 13.78 -17.42
C TRP A 181 4.93 14.59 -18.68
#